data_AF-A0A838TTM9-F1
#
_entry.id   AF-A0A838TTM9-F1
#
_cell.length_a   1.000
_cell.length_b   1.000
_cell.length_c   1.000
_cell.angle_alpha   90.00
_cell.angle_beta   90.00
_cell.angle_gamma   90.00
#
_symmetry.space_group_name_H-M   'P 1'
#
loop_
_entity.id
_entity.type
_entity.pdbx_description
1 polymer ?
#
loop_
_entity_poly.entity_id
_entity_poly.type
_entity_poly.pdbx_seq_one_letter_code
_entity_poly.pdbx_strand_id
1 'polypeptide(L)'
;MWNENYKDCLTYIDNYWKNIIYKPSRMLLEYKVTNLPYELPYADKIPYADRMPLVYKNAVKNKDINPTSIKLPHYYFVPNDNKFTYIYYWDSFFMFRGLMGTKREWLMNDMVENFLYLFDTFHIVPNFSAPASMGRSQPPFLSSMIMDTYLKRLNPNNPYRYAKGAVQQRFYQISKRRWLKRAIETAKKEYELVWIDRSKAYNHSVQGYGLSRYGDRDIGYAHSSE
;
A
#
# COMPACT_ATOMS: atom_id res chain seq x y z
N MET A 1 14.84 -20.96 -15.19
CA MET A 1 15.20 -22.38 -15.03
C MET A 1 13.93 -23.14 -14.69
N TRP A 2 13.56 -24.13 -15.49
CA TRP A 2 12.49 -25.07 -15.15
C TRP A 2 12.99 -25.92 -13.97
N ASN A 3 12.19 -26.05 -12.92
CA ASN A 3 12.51 -26.88 -11.77
C ASN A 3 11.73 -28.19 -11.92
N GLU A 4 12.43 -29.32 -12.02
CA GLU A 4 11.86 -30.66 -12.22
C GLU A 4 10.86 -31.07 -11.11
N ASN A 5 10.82 -30.32 -10.01
CA ASN A 5 9.91 -30.53 -8.88
C ASN A 5 8.43 -30.16 -9.14
N TYR A 6 8.09 -29.57 -10.29
CA TYR A 6 6.70 -29.19 -10.60
C TYR A 6 6.15 -29.95 -11.81
N LYS A 7 4.93 -30.47 -11.65
CA LYS A 7 4.22 -31.22 -12.69
C LYS A 7 4.05 -30.42 -13.99
N ASP A 8 3.76 -29.12 -13.87
CA ASP A 8 3.53 -28.22 -15.00
C ASP A 8 3.76 -26.75 -14.58
N CYS A 9 3.69 -25.84 -15.56
CA CYS A 9 3.86 -24.41 -15.35
C CYS A 9 2.78 -23.78 -14.47
N LEU A 10 1.55 -24.30 -14.48
CA LEU A 10 0.45 -23.79 -13.65
C LEU A 10 0.68 -24.11 -12.18
N THR A 11 1.18 -25.31 -11.90
CA THR A 11 1.56 -25.77 -10.55
C THR A 11 2.73 -24.95 -10.03
N TYR A 12 3.73 -24.66 -10.87
CA TYR A 12 4.83 -23.76 -10.52
C TYR A 12 4.33 -22.35 -10.18
N ILE A 13 3.51 -21.74 -11.04
CA ILE A 13 2.93 -20.40 -10.82
C ILE A 13 2.12 -20.38 -9.53
N ASP A 14 1.31 -21.41 -9.31
CA ASP A 14 0.48 -21.50 -8.11
C ASP A 14 1.31 -21.61 -6.83
N ASN A 15 2.42 -22.35 -6.88
CA ASN A 15 3.34 -22.44 -5.76
C ASN A 15 4.09 -21.12 -5.53
N TYR A 16 4.55 -20.48 -6.60
CA TYR A 16 5.22 -19.18 -6.52
C TYR A 16 4.35 -18.14 -5.79
N TRP A 17 3.07 -18.04 -6.16
CA TRP A 17 2.13 -17.16 -5.45
C TRP A 17 1.96 -17.50 -3.97
N LYS A 18 2.01 -18.77 -3.57
CA LYS A 18 1.93 -19.14 -2.14
C LYS A 18 3.14 -18.62 -1.36
N ASN A 19 4.31 -18.56 -2.00
CA ASN A 19 5.54 -18.12 -1.35
C ASN A 19 5.64 -16.60 -1.24
N ILE A 20 5.03 -15.86 -2.17
CA ILE A 20 5.10 -14.40 -2.17
C ILE A 20 3.89 -13.71 -1.54
N ILE A 21 2.78 -14.42 -1.30
CA ILE A 21 1.59 -13.84 -0.64
C ILE A 21 1.70 -14.01 0.88
N TYR A 22 1.74 -12.89 1.58
CA TYR A 22 1.86 -12.82 3.03
C TYR A 22 0.51 -12.52 3.68
N LYS A 23 0.33 -13.11 4.87
CA LYS A 23 -0.90 -13.00 5.66
C LYS A 23 -0.96 -11.66 6.41
N PRO A 24 -2.17 -11.14 6.66
CA PRO A 24 -2.34 -9.93 7.45
C PRO A 24 -1.89 -10.13 8.91
N SER A 25 -1.51 -9.04 9.55
CA SER A 25 -1.33 -9.01 11.00
C SER A 25 -2.68 -8.94 11.72
N ARG A 26 -3.01 -10.00 12.47
CA ARG A 26 -4.24 -10.07 13.29
C ARG A 26 -4.38 -8.88 14.25
N MET A 27 -3.28 -8.48 14.90
CA MET A 27 -3.25 -7.33 15.81
C MET A 27 -3.75 -6.04 15.16
N LEU A 28 -3.37 -5.79 13.89
CA LEU A 28 -3.74 -4.56 13.20
C LEU A 28 -5.16 -4.61 12.63
N LEU A 29 -5.65 -5.80 12.26
CA LEU A 29 -7.05 -6.00 11.86
C LEU A 29 -8.00 -5.64 13.00
N GLU A 30 -7.72 -6.12 14.21
CA GLU A 30 -8.50 -5.83 15.41
C GLU A 30 -8.40 -4.35 15.81
N TYR A 31 -7.23 -3.74 15.66
CA TYR A 31 -7.01 -2.31 15.92
C TYR A 31 -7.80 -1.39 14.98
N LYS A 32 -7.84 -1.69 13.67
CA LYS A 32 -8.67 -0.95 12.70
C LYS A 32 -10.18 -1.07 13.00
N VAL A 33 -10.62 -2.19 13.56
CA VAL A 33 -12.05 -2.41 13.92
C VAL A 33 -12.45 -1.63 15.17
N THR A 34 -11.52 -1.34 16.07
CA THR A 34 -11.82 -0.77 17.40
C THR A 34 -11.54 0.71 17.54
N ASN A 35 -10.69 1.32 16.72
CA ASN A 35 -10.34 2.75 16.80
C ASN A 35 -10.39 3.43 15.44
N LEU A 36 -11.50 4.13 15.16
CA LEU A 36 -11.53 5.19 14.15
C LEU A 36 -11.50 6.55 14.85
N PRO A 37 -10.31 7.15 15.00
CA PRO A 37 -10.15 8.58 14.84
C PRO A 37 -9.26 8.81 13.61
N TYR A 38 -9.87 9.21 12.50
CA TYR A 38 -9.21 9.44 11.20
C TYR A 38 -8.41 10.76 11.15
N GLU A 39 -8.01 11.29 12.30
CA GLU A 39 -7.27 12.55 12.39
C GLU A 39 -6.26 12.42 13.53
N LEU A 40 -4.98 12.24 13.18
CA LEU A 40 -3.93 12.84 14.02
C LEU A 40 -3.99 14.34 13.73
N PRO A 41 -4.49 15.20 14.63
CA PRO A 41 -4.80 16.60 14.30
C PRO A 41 -3.57 17.50 14.08
N TYR A 42 -2.37 16.94 13.98
CA TYR A 42 -1.11 17.68 14.03
C TYR A 42 0.01 17.11 13.14
N ALA A 43 -0.21 16.03 12.39
CA ALA A 43 0.87 15.46 11.57
C ALA A 43 1.41 16.46 10.53
N ASP A 44 0.53 17.27 9.94
CA ASP A 44 0.90 18.33 8.98
C ASP A 44 1.74 19.46 9.60
N LYS A 45 1.77 19.58 10.94
CA LYS A 45 2.48 20.63 11.68
C LYS A 45 3.81 20.16 12.30
N ILE A 46 4.09 18.86 12.30
CA ILE A 46 5.35 18.32 12.81
C ILE A 46 6.36 18.27 11.65
N PRO A 47 7.53 18.91 11.77
CA PRO A 47 8.59 18.80 10.77
C PRO A 47 8.94 17.34 10.48
N TYR A 48 9.24 17.02 9.23
CA TYR A 48 9.52 15.65 8.80
C TYR A 48 10.62 14.95 9.64
N ALA A 49 11.66 15.69 10.03
CA ALA A 49 12.73 15.20 10.90
C ALA A 49 12.22 14.72 12.28
N ASP A 50 11.18 15.34 12.81
CA ASP A 50 10.58 15.01 14.11
C ASP A 50 9.54 13.88 13.98
N ARG A 51 9.01 13.63 12.77
CA ARG A 51 8.09 12.51 12.50
C ARG A 51 8.81 11.17 12.55
N MET A 52 10.07 11.10 12.14
CA MET A 52 10.75 9.83 11.92
C MET A 52 11.00 9.00 13.18
N PRO A 53 11.40 9.60 14.32
CA PRO A 53 11.40 8.89 15.61
C PRO A 53 10.02 8.36 15.99
N LEU A 54 8.94 9.10 15.71
CA LEU A 54 7.57 8.68 16.00
C LEU A 54 7.12 7.54 15.06
N VAL A 55 7.44 7.64 13.77
CA VAL A 55 7.17 6.61 12.75
C VAL A 55 7.89 5.31 13.10
N TYR A 56 9.17 5.38 13.48
CA TYR A 56 9.94 4.21 13.91
C TYR A 56 9.39 3.59 15.20
N LYS A 57 8.96 4.43 16.16
CA LYS A 57 8.34 3.99 17.42
C LYS A 57 6.96 3.33 17.19
N ASN A 58 6.19 3.84 16.24
CA ASN A 58 4.84 3.35 15.93
C ASN A 58 4.84 2.16 14.95
N ALA A 59 5.95 1.90 14.25
CA ALA A 59 6.08 0.78 13.33
C ALA A 59 6.11 -0.56 14.09
N VAL A 60 5.02 -1.31 14.02
CA VAL A 60 4.98 -2.69 14.51
C VAL A 60 5.77 -3.58 13.55
N LYS A 61 6.93 -4.06 13.99
CA LYS A 61 7.83 -4.90 13.15
C LYS A 61 7.30 -6.33 12.98
N ASN A 62 7.44 -6.90 11.79
CA ASN A 62 6.97 -8.24 11.44
C ASN A 62 8.07 -9.30 11.60
N LYS A 63 8.34 -9.70 12.84
CA LYS A 63 9.38 -10.71 13.17
C LYS A 63 9.16 -12.08 12.52
N ASP A 64 7.93 -12.40 12.14
CA ASP A 64 7.55 -13.72 11.59
C ASP A 64 7.91 -13.88 10.11
N ILE A 65 8.14 -12.76 9.41
CA ILE A 65 8.44 -12.73 7.97
C ILE A 65 9.81 -12.10 7.74
N ASN A 66 9.97 -10.86 8.20
CA ASN A 66 11.21 -10.12 8.11
C ASN A 66 11.24 -9.11 9.27
N PRO A 67 12.19 -9.25 10.23
CA PRO A 67 12.21 -8.48 11.47
C PRO A 67 12.37 -6.97 11.27
N THR A 68 12.76 -6.51 10.09
CA THR A 68 12.85 -5.08 9.74
C THR A 68 11.61 -4.58 8.99
N SER A 69 10.73 -5.46 8.52
CA SER A 69 9.50 -5.09 7.82
C SER A 69 8.39 -4.65 8.77
N ILE A 70 7.46 -3.85 8.26
CA ILE A 70 6.30 -3.35 8.97
C ILE A 70 5.14 -4.33 8.80
N LYS A 71 4.42 -4.60 9.89
CA LYS A 71 3.18 -5.38 9.86
C LYS A 71 2.12 -4.63 9.07
N LEU A 72 1.41 -5.35 8.21
CA LEU A 72 0.33 -4.81 7.38
C LEU A 72 -1.02 -5.44 7.76
N PRO A 73 -2.13 -4.68 7.73
CA PRO A 73 -3.44 -5.16 8.14
C PRO A 73 -4.14 -6.06 7.13
N HIS A 74 -3.75 -6.07 5.86
CA HIS A 74 -4.40 -6.90 4.82
C HIS A 74 -3.40 -7.85 4.16
N TYR A 75 -3.89 -8.83 3.39
CA TYR A 75 -3.01 -9.68 2.59
C TYR A 75 -2.19 -8.82 1.62
N TYR A 76 -0.96 -9.25 1.34
CA TYR A 76 -0.12 -8.56 0.37
C TYR A 76 0.79 -9.54 -0.33
N PHE A 77 1.32 -9.15 -1.49
CA PHE A 77 2.38 -9.88 -2.14
C PHE A 77 3.67 -9.07 -2.17
N VAL A 78 4.78 -9.78 -2.34
CA VAL A 78 6.12 -9.20 -2.46
C VAL A 78 6.73 -9.56 -3.83
N PRO A 79 7.73 -8.83 -4.35
CA PRO A 79 8.27 -9.08 -5.68
C PRO A 79 8.90 -10.47 -5.88
N ASN A 80 9.46 -11.06 -4.82
CA ASN A 80 9.93 -12.44 -4.82
C ASN A 80 10.01 -13.03 -3.40
N ASP A 81 10.14 -14.35 -3.32
CA ASP A 81 10.16 -15.11 -2.07
C ASP A 81 11.54 -15.21 -1.40
N ASN A 82 12.51 -14.38 -1.83
CA ASN A 82 13.88 -14.47 -1.34
C ASN A 82 14.46 -13.10 -0.93
N LYS A 83 14.96 -12.33 -1.90
CA LYS A 83 15.70 -11.08 -1.62
C LYS A 83 14.78 -9.91 -1.25
N PHE A 84 13.58 -9.85 -1.84
CA PHE A 84 12.69 -8.70 -1.76
C PHE A 84 11.40 -9.07 -1.02
N THR A 85 11.49 -9.18 0.31
CA THR A 85 10.40 -9.64 1.21
C THR A 85 9.55 -8.52 1.81
N TYR A 86 9.51 -7.35 1.17
CA TYR A 86 8.66 -6.22 1.52
C TYR A 86 7.63 -5.99 0.42
N ILE A 87 6.54 -5.29 0.71
CA ILE A 87 5.77 -4.66 -0.36
C ILE A 87 6.59 -3.49 -0.90
N TYR A 88 6.74 -3.42 -2.22
CA TYR A 88 7.39 -2.31 -2.93
C TYR A 88 6.33 -1.54 -3.71
N TYR A 89 6.35 -0.21 -3.63
CA TYR A 89 5.22 0.60 -4.06
C TYR A 89 4.94 0.47 -5.57
N TRP A 90 5.90 0.82 -6.43
CA TRP A 90 5.65 0.78 -7.88
C TRP A 90 5.65 -0.63 -8.48
N ASP A 91 6.47 -1.57 -7.98
CA ASP A 91 6.48 -2.97 -8.41
C ASP A 91 5.10 -3.59 -8.22
N SER A 92 4.46 -3.23 -7.10
CA SER A 92 3.11 -3.68 -6.78
C SER A 92 2.10 -3.28 -7.84
N PHE A 93 2.26 -2.16 -8.54
CA PHE A 93 1.33 -1.74 -9.61
C PHE A 93 1.30 -2.74 -10.75
N PHE A 94 2.48 -3.12 -11.26
CA PHE A 94 2.58 -4.01 -12.40
C PHE A 94 2.10 -5.42 -12.06
N MET A 95 2.49 -5.93 -10.89
CA MET A 95 2.04 -7.22 -10.39
C MET A 95 0.52 -7.24 -10.15
N PHE A 96 -0.01 -6.20 -9.51
CA PHE A 96 -1.43 -6.02 -9.23
C PHE A 96 -2.26 -6.01 -10.51
N ARG A 97 -1.82 -5.29 -11.56
CA ARG A 97 -2.50 -5.27 -12.86
C ARG A 97 -2.52 -6.66 -13.50
N GLY A 98 -1.45 -7.44 -13.32
CA GLY A 98 -1.37 -8.83 -13.75
C GLY A 98 -2.35 -9.77 -13.04
N LEU A 99 -2.91 -9.39 -11.89
CA LEU A 99 -3.93 -10.18 -11.18
C LEU A 99 -5.33 -10.05 -11.77
N MET A 100 -5.59 -9.02 -12.57
CA MET A 100 -6.91 -8.74 -13.13
C MET A 100 -7.37 -9.91 -14.01
N GLY A 101 -8.57 -10.42 -13.75
CA GLY A 101 -9.13 -11.59 -14.44
C GLY A 101 -8.57 -12.95 -13.98
N THR A 102 -7.66 -12.97 -13.00
CA THR A 102 -7.14 -14.22 -12.43
C THR A 102 -7.91 -14.64 -11.19
N LYS A 103 -7.74 -15.89 -10.73
CA LYS A 103 -8.30 -16.36 -9.45
C LYS A 103 -7.79 -15.60 -8.19
N ARG A 104 -6.80 -14.72 -8.36
CA ARG A 104 -6.18 -13.91 -7.31
C ARG A 104 -6.58 -12.44 -7.36
N GLU A 105 -7.53 -12.08 -8.22
CA GLU A 105 -8.05 -10.69 -8.36
C GLU A 105 -8.48 -10.11 -7.00
N TRP A 106 -8.87 -10.95 -6.05
CA TRP A 106 -9.24 -10.56 -4.69
C TRP A 106 -8.17 -9.80 -3.91
N LEU A 107 -6.90 -10.10 -4.20
CA LEU A 107 -5.76 -9.51 -3.50
C LEU A 107 -5.56 -8.04 -3.87
N MET A 108 -6.13 -7.58 -4.99
CA MET A 108 -6.10 -6.19 -5.43
C MET A 108 -6.61 -5.24 -4.33
N ASN A 109 -7.75 -5.58 -3.74
CA ASN A 109 -8.32 -4.77 -2.67
C ASN A 109 -7.37 -4.60 -1.49
N ASP A 110 -6.77 -5.70 -1.07
CA ASP A 110 -5.95 -5.76 0.12
C ASP A 110 -4.62 -5.02 -0.08
N MET A 111 -4.07 -5.05 -1.30
CA MET A 111 -2.92 -4.22 -1.69
C MET A 111 -3.23 -2.73 -1.55
N VAL A 112 -4.37 -2.26 -2.10
CA VAL A 112 -4.77 -0.85 -1.97
C VAL A 112 -4.99 -0.48 -0.50
N GLU A 113 -5.68 -1.31 0.28
CA GLU A 113 -5.91 -1.04 1.71
C GLU A 113 -4.61 -0.98 2.53
N ASN A 114 -3.59 -1.73 2.13
CA ASN A 114 -2.26 -1.66 2.75
C ASN A 114 -1.53 -0.36 2.38
N PHE A 115 -1.60 0.12 1.14
CA PHE A 115 -1.03 1.42 0.78
C PHE A 115 -1.76 2.58 1.44
N LEU A 116 -3.09 2.53 1.52
CA LEU A 116 -3.88 3.50 2.28
C LEU A 116 -3.48 3.49 3.76
N TYR A 117 -3.28 2.31 4.36
CA TYR A 117 -2.79 2.20 5.74
C TYR A 117 -1.40 2.79 5.93
N LEU A 118 -0.46 2.50 5.02
CA LEU A 118 0.89 3.05 5.07
C LEU A 118 0.85 4.58 5.02
N PHE A 119 0.07 5.15 4.09
CA PHE A 119 -0.07 6.60 4.00
C PHE A 119 -0.78 7.19 5.22
N ASP A 120 -1.89 6.61 5.66
CA ASP A 120 -2.66 7.12 6.82
C ASP A 120 -1.84 7.06 8.12
N THR A 121 -0.90 6.11 8.24
CA THR A 121 -0.06 5.92 9.43
C THR A 121 1.22 6.74 9.39
N PHE A 122 1.85 6.85 8.21
CA PHE A 122 3.21 7.37 8.06
C PHE A 122 3.30 8.64 7.20
N HIS A 123 2.19 9.07 6.60
CA HIS A 123 2.07 10.21 5.68
C HIS A 123 2.94 10.10 4.42
N ILE A 124 3.37 8.88 4.09
CA ILE A 124 4.10 8.52 2.89
C ILE A 124 3.74 7.08 2.52
N VAL A 125 3.70 6.78 1.23
CA VAL A 125 3.82 5.40 0.77
C VAL A 125 5.31 5.15 0.55
N PRO A 126 5.98 4.37 1.43
CA PRO A 126 7.42 4.20 1.35
C PRO A 126 7.80 3.35 0.12
N ASN A 127 9.04 3.50 -0.35
CA ASN A 127 9.62 2.64 -1.39
C ASN A 127 9.40 1.16 -1.06
N PHE A 128 9.73 0.75 0.18
CA PHE A 128 9.39 -0.56 0.71
C PHE A 128 8.85 -0.50 2.15
N SER A 129 8.06 -1.48 2.58
CA SER A 129 7.42 -1.48 3.91
C SER A 129 8.38 -1.78 5.06
N ALA A 130 9.34 -0.90 5.30
CA ALA A 130 10.26 -0.94 6.43
C ALA A 130 10.48 0.46 7.02
N PRO A 131 10.81 0.59 8.32
CA PRO A 131 11.11 1.88 8.91
C PRO A 131 12.27 2.61 8.21
N ALA A 132 13.28 1.86 7.73
CA ALA A 132 14.42 2.41 7.00
C ALA A 132 14.07 3.00 5.61
N SER A 133 12.85 2.77 5.11
CA SER A 133 12.36 3.33 3.86
C SER A 133 11.41 4.51 4.07
N MET A 134 11.12 4.90 5.31
CA MET A 134 10.16 5.97 5.59
C MET A 134 10.64 7.35 5.13
N GLY A 135 11.94 7.44 4.83
CA GLY A 135 12.68 8.47 4.09
C GLY A 135 12.21 8.77 2.67
N ARG A 136 11.71 7.73 1.99
CA ARG A 136 11.75 7.60 0.53
C ARG A 136 10.47 7.02 -0.04
N SER A 137 10.04 7.50 -1.19
CA SER A 137 8.93 6.92 -1.94
C SER A 137 9.40 6.30 -3.26
N GLN A 138 8.44 6.00 -4.12
CA GLN A 138 8.62 5.47 -5.47
C GLN A 138 7.51 6.05 -6.36
N PRO A 139 7.61 5.93 -7.70
CA PRO A 139 6.62 6.49 -8.62
C PRO A 139 5.16 6.18 -8.19
N PRO A 140 4.30 7.21 -8.03
CA PRO A 140 3.01 7.04 -7.37
C PRO A 140 1.91 6.51 -8.29
N PHE A 141 1.51 5.25 -8.07
CA PHE A 141 0.44 4.59 -8.82
C PHE A 141 -0.87 4.39 -8.01
N LEU A 142 -0.96 4.91 -6.79
CA LEU A 142 -2.09 4.66 -5.88
C LEU A 142 -3.45 5.04 -6.48
N SER A 143 -3.57 6.19 -7.14
CA SER A 143 -4.83 6.61 -7.78
C SER A 143 -5.30 5.63 -8.87
N SER A 144 -4.36 5.10 -9.66
CA SER A 144 -4.63 4.09 -10.69
C SER A 144 -5.06 2.76 -10.07
N MET A 145 -4.36 2.30 -9.03
CA MET A 145 -4.74 1.07 -8.30
C MET A 145 -6.12 1.20 -7.64
N ILE A 146 -6.45 2.36 -7.08
CA ILE A 146 -7.77 2.65 -6.50
C ILE A 146 -8.84 2.54 -7.58
N MET A 147 -8.62 3.16 -8.74
CA MET A 147 -9.59 3.16 -9.82
C MET A 147 -9.78 1.75 -10.39
N ASP A 148 -8.71 1.00 -10.60
CA ASP A 148 -8.79 -0.39 -11.05
C ASP A 148 -9.57 -1.27 -10.07
N THR A 149 -9.28 -1.15 -8.77
CA THR A 149 -10.00 -1.86 -7.71
C THR A 149 -11.49 -1.45 -7.70
N TYR A 150 -11.78 -0.17 -7.85
CA TYR A 150 -13.15 0.34 -7.88
C TYR A 150 -13.94 -0.20 -9.08
N LEU A 151 -13.35 -0.13 -10.28
CA LEU A 151 -13.97 -0.62 -11.51
C LEU A 151 -14.23 -2.12 -11.44
N LYS A 152 -13.32 -2.90 -10.84
CA LYS A 152 -13.54 -4.34 -10.64
C LYS A 152 -14.66 -4.64 -9.64
N ARG A 153 -14.83 -3.80 -8.61
CA ARG A 153 -16.01 -3.86 -7.73
C ARG A 153 -17.33 -3.52 -8.46
N LEU A 154 -17.29 -2.90 -9.65
CA LEU A 154 -18.47 -2.68 -10.50
C LEU A 154 -18.84 -3.90 -11.34
N ASN A 155 -17.94 -4.87 -11.51
CA ASN A 155 -18.19 -6.02 -12.38
C ASN A 155 -19.41 -6.83 -11.87
N PRO A 156 -20.46 -7.03 -12.69
CA PRO A 156 -21.62 -7.83 -12.32
C PRO A 156 -21.27 -9.26 -11.92
N ASN A 157 -20.17 -9.80 -12.46
CA ASN A 157 -19.68 -11.15 -12.18
C ASN A 157 -18.61 -11.17 -11.07
N ASN A 158 -18.46 -10.07 -10.32
CA ASN A 158 -17.50 -10.04 -9.22
C ASN A 158 -17.90 -11.10 -8.17
N PRO A 159 -17.03 -12.09 -7.87
CA PRO A 159 -17.33 -13.15 -6.92
C PRO A 159 -17.53 -12.64 -5.48
N TYR A 160 -17.11 -11.41 -5.19
CA TYR A 160 -17.34 -10.68 -3.94
C TYR A 160 -18.70 -9.96 -3.87
N ARG A 161 -19.60 -10.13 -4.86
CA ARG A 161 -21.02 -9.73 -4.74
C ARG A 161 -21.76 -10.66 -3.77
N TYR A 162 -21.45 -10.55 -2.49
CA TYR A 162 -22.14 -11.31 -1.43
C TYR A 162 -23.52 -10.76 -1.06
N ALA A 163 -23.89 -9.58 -1.57
CA ALA A 163 -25.17 -8.93 -1.30
C ALA A 163 -26.31 -9.55 -2.15
N LYS A 164 -26.98 -10.57 -1.62
CA LYS A 164 -28.28 -11.05 -2.15
C LYS A 164 -29.39 -10.14 -1.61
N GLY A 165 -30.21 -9.57 -2.49
CA GLY A 165 -31.34 -8.69 -2.13
C GLY A 165 -31.12 -7.20 -2.44
N ALA A 166 -32.21 -6.47 -2.73
CA ALA A 166 -32.15 -5.06 -3.15
C ALA A 166 -31.57 -4.13 -2.07
N VAL A 167 -31.86 -4.42 -0.80
CA VAL A 167 -31.39 -3.64 0.36
C VAL A 167 -29.89 -3.81 0.56
N GLN A 168 -29.39 -5.05 0.57
CA GLN A 168 -27.97 -5.36 0.69
C GLN A 168 -27.19 -4.78 -0.50
N GLN A 169 -27.75 -4.84 -1.71
CA GLN A 169 -27.16 -4.18 -2.88
C GLN A 169 -27.06 -2.67 -2.67
N ARG A 170 -28.10 -2.02 -2.16
CA ARG A 170 -28.07 -0.57 -1.85
C ARG A 170 -26.98 -0.24 -0.82
N PHE A 171 -26.87 -1.00 0.27
CA PHE A 171 -25.81 -0.81 1.27
C PHE A 171 -24.42 -1.04 0.68
N TYR A 172 -24.23 -2.07 -0.14
CA TYR A 172 -22.99 -2.32 -0.86
C TYR A 172 -22.60 -1.15 -1.79
N GLN A 173 -23.57 -0.58 -2.52
CA GLN A 173 -23.29 0.58 -3.37
C GLN A 173 -22.87 1.81 -2.54
N ILE A 174 -23.51 2.04 -1.39
CA ILE A 174 -23.18 3.13 -0.47
C ILE A 174 -21.77 2.93 0.10
N SER A 175 -21.46 1.75 0.64
CA SER A 175 -20.16 1.44 1.22
C SER A 175 -19.04 1.56 0.19
N LYS A 176 -19.28 1.11 -1.04
CA LYS A 176 -18.35 1.24 -2.17
C LYS A 176 -18.06 2.71 -2.54
N ARG A 177 -19.09 3.56 -2.60
CA ARG A 177 -18.90 5.00 -2.86
C ARG A 177 -18.13 5.68 -1.73
N ARG A 178 -18.44 5.34 -0.47
CA ARG A 178 -17.71 5.82 0.71
C ARG A 178 -16.24 5.40 0.67
N TRP A 179 -15.99 4.15 0.31
CA TRP A 179 -14.64 3.63 0.14
C TRP A 179 -13.86 4.40 -0.93
N LEU A 180 -14.45 4.61 -2.12
CA LEU A 180 -13.79 5.36 -3.19
C LEU A 180 -13.47 6.79 -2.75
N LYS A 181 -14.43 7.46 -2.10
CA LYS A 181 -14.21 8.80 -1.57
C LYS A 181 -13.01 8.82 -0.63
N ARG A 182 -12.98 7.95 0.39
CA ARG A 182 -11.85 7.87 1.34
C ARG A 182 -10.52 7.63 0.61
N ALA A 183 -10.48 6.63 -0.27
CA ALA A 183 -9.25 6.24 -0.95
C ALA A 183 -8.71 7.36 -1.85
N ILE A 184 -9.57 8.05 -2.60
CA ILE A 184 -9.19 9.19 -3.43
C ILE A 184 -8.76 10.39 -2.57
N GLU A 185 -9.38 10.63 -1.43
CA GLU A 185 -8.90 11.67 -0.50
C GLU A 185 -7.48 11.36 0.01
N THR A 186 -7.16 10.10 0.32
CA THR A 186 -5.78 9.69 0.64
C THR A 186 -4.82 9.92 -0.53
N ALA A 187 -5.19 9.54 -1.75
CA ALA A 187 -4.34 9.78 -2.94
C ALA A 187 -4.14 11.28 -3.24
N LYS A 188 -5.15 12.12 -2.97
CA LYS A 188 -5.00 13.58 -3.04
C LYS A 188 -4.01 14.08 -1.99
N LYS A 189 -4.09 13.59 -0.75
CA LYS A 189 -3.12 13.94 0.30
C LYS A 189 -1.70 13.52 -0.09
N GLU A 190 -1.52 12.35 -0.69
CA GLU A 190 -0.22 11.91 -1.22
C GLU A 190 0.31 12.89 -2.26
N TYR A 191 -0.52 13.28 -3.24
CA TYR A 191 -0.18 14.29 -4.23
C TYR A 191 0.22 15.62 -3.58
N GLU A 192 -0.57 16.15 -2.66
CA GLU A 192 -0.35 17.49 -2.08
C GLU A 192 0.82 17.54 -1.09
N LEU A 193 0.95 16.52 -0.23
CA LEU A 193 1.90 16.52 0.88
C LEU A 193 3.26 15.94 0.50
N VAL A 194 3.31 14.99 -0.44
CA VAL A 194 4.55 14.33 -0.85
C VAL A 194 5.05 14.90 -2.18
N TRP A 195 4.24 14.87 -3.24
CA TRP A 195 4.74 15.13 -4.59
C TRP A 195 4.77 16.62 -4.96
N ILE A 196 3.71 17.36 -4.67
CA ILE A 196 3.71 18.82 -4.75
C ILE A 196 4.45 19.43 -3.55
N ASP A 197 4.58 18.66 -2.47
CA ASP A 197 5.34 19.02 -1.28
C ASP A 197 4.94 20.39 -0.72
N ARG A 198 3.62 20.63 -0.60
CA ARG A 198 3.08 21.90 -0.09
C ARG A 198 3.61 22.26 1.30
N SER A 199 3.94 21.24 2.10
CA SER A 199 4.50 21.41 3.44
C SER A 199 6.02 21.60 3.46
N LYS A 200 6.71 21.42 2.33
CA LYS A 200 8.18 21.39 2.22
C LYS A 200 8.84 20.37 3.17
N ALA A 201 8.09 19.31 3.48
CA ALA A 201 8.56 18.18 4.26
C ALA A 201 9.63 17.40 3.48
N TYR A 202 9.52 17.38 2.15
CA TYR A 202 10.45 16.74 1.23
C TYR A 202 11.26 17.80 0.46
N ASN A 203 11.89 17.42 -0.64
CA ASN A 203 12.55 18.33 -1.57
C ASN A 203 12.02 18.13 -3.00
N HIS A 204 10.73 17.81 -3.10
CA HIS A 204 10.09 17.44 -4.37
C HIS A 204 9.73 18.65 -5.22
N SER A 205 9.41 19.80 -4.64
CA SER A 205 9.10 20.99 -5.45
C SER A 205 10.36 21.56 -6.13
N VAL A 206 10.28 21.87 -7.43
CA VAL A 206 11.34 22.58 -8.17
C VAL A 206 11.03 24.08 -8.20
N GLN A 207 11.85 24.87 -7.51
CA GLN A 207 11.66 26.32 -7.37
C GLN A 207 11.66 27.01 -8.74
N GLY A 208 10.59 27.76 -9.03
CA GLY A 208 10.45 28.54 -10.27
C GLY A 208 9.81 27.81 -11.44
N TYR A 209 9.58 26.48 -11.35
CA TYR A 209 9.10 25.69 -12.49
C TYR A 209 7.71 25.08 -12.30
N GLY A 210 7.15 25.09 -11.09
CA GLY A 210 5.86 24.44 -10.80
C GLY A 210 5.85 22.90 -10.99
N LEU A 211 7.04 22.32 -11.20
CA LEU A 211 7.27 20.89 -11.40
C LEU A 211 7.76 20.23 -10.12
N SER A 212 7.65 18.90 -10.10
CA SER A 212 8.18 18.06 -9.04
C SER A 212 9.38 17.23 -9.51
N ARG A 213 10.26 16.88 -8.58
CA ARG A 213 11.42 15.97 -8.74
C ARG A 213 11.40 14.90 -7.68
N TYR A 214 12.15 13.82 -7.88
CA TYR A 214 12.54 12.93 -6.79
C TYR A 214 13.58 13.65 -5.93
N GLY A 215 13.25 13.82 -4.67
CA GLY A 215 13.95 14.67 -3.70
C GLY A 215 13.61 14.20 -2.29
N ASP A 216 13.56 12.87 -2.15
CA ASP A 216 13.36 12.19 -0.90
C ASP A 216 14.48 12.57 0.08
N ARG A 217 14.16 12.59 1.38
CA ARG A 217 15.13 12.95 2.42
C ARG A 217 15.62 11.69 3.10
N ASP A 218 16.81 11.23 2.69
CA ASP A 218 17.52 10.16 3.37
C ASP A 218 17.99 10.63 4.74
N ILE A 219 17.24 10.23 5.76
CA ILE A 219 17.58 10.37 7.17
C ILE A 219 18.53 9.24 7.59
N GLY A 220 19.77 9.25 7.09
CA GLY A 220 20.95 8.61 7.70
C GLY A 220 20.96 7.09 8.01
N TYR A 221 19.88 6.32 7.82
CA TYR A 221 19.82 4.91 8.21
C TYR A 221 20.02 3.93 7.04
N ALA A 222 19.89 4.39 5.80
CA ALA A 222 20.19 3.62 4.62
C ALA A 222 20.42 4.58 3.45
N HIS A 223 21.67 5.05 3.30
CA HIS A 223 22.12 5.67 2.05
C HIS A 223 21.79 4.70 0.91
N SER A 224 20.84 5.04 0.04
CA SER A 224 20.84 4.40 -1.27
C SER A 224 22.05 4.92 -2.01
N SER A 225 22.88 4.00 -2.47
CA SER A 225 23.88 4.22 -3.50
C SER A 225 23.16 4.59 -4.80
N GLU A 226 22.76 5.84 -4.91
CA GLU A 226 22.81 6.57 -6.18
C GLU A 226 24.05 7.47 -6.15
#